data_AF-A0AB36SQY9-F1
#
_entry.id   AF-A0AB36SQY9-F1
#
_cell.length_a   1.000
_cell.length_b   1.000
_cell.length_c   1.000
_cell.angle_alpha   90.00
_cell.angle_beta   90.00
_cell.angle_gamma   90.00
#
_symmetry.space_group_name_H-M   'P 1'
#
loop_
_entity.id
_entity.type
_entity.pdbx_description
1 polymer ?
#
loop_
_entity_poly.entity_id
_entity_poly.type
_entity_poly.pdbx_seq_one_letter_code
_entity_poly.pdbx_strand_id
1 'polypeptide(L)'
;MKKNNMRALVVATTLAIPFAVYSSPVQAAEKIAENKAGVMVTDRVYNVEIKIYKDQKDEPSMVSQYIKDPKVKIENGKKVVTATVQDSDYFQYLRIEDRNQPGVFHDVKVLSEDKRKNGTKVVQFEIGEFSKRYNMQMHILIPAIGYDHKYQVQFEISDPTANNKETEKPDDNSNAGDKETDHQIDSQNMITDKKLRELVNKKVFNRKDLNTPITKEELLQVKNLFLNTNEILDYSGLKYMPNLKSLTVANAKITDPSFFANLKQLNHLALRGNEIVDVTPLIKMDNLESLDLSNNKITNVAPLTEMKNVKSLYVAGNQIEDVTALAKMGQLDYLNLANNKITNVAPLSSLKNVTYLTLAGNQVEDITPLYALPLKDLVLTRNKVKDVSGIDQLNQLDELWIGKNQIEDVTPLTKMTHLKVLDVPNNELKDITPLSNLVNLQKLDLEANYISDLSPISQLKKLTFLSLVANEIRDVRPVIELSKQAYINIQNQKVFLEDVEVHKEVKVPIYEKDGEISTKIRLKSDGGTYNNGVITWNTLGEKVYEFGVKDPFADTGIFYTGTVIQNVVDKVSGEVTDPKGE
;
A
#
# COMPACT_ATOMS: atom_id res chain seq x y z
N MET A 1 17.61 72.04 37.02
CA MET A 1 18.75 71.41 36.29
C MET A 1 18.19 70.16 35.61
N LYS A 2 17.75 70.32 34.35
CA LYS A 2 18.43 69.86 33.11
C LYS A 2 18.43 68.32 33.00
N LYS A 3 17.89 67.67 31.97
CA LYS A 3 17.28 68.08 30.67
C LYS A 3 16.65 66.78 30.08
N ASN A 4 15.36 66.73 29.75
CA ASN A 4 14.75 66.98 28.41
C ASN A 4 14.76 65.72 27.51
N ASN A 5 13.71 65.27 26.81
CA ASN A 5 12.49 65.92 26.26
C ASN A 5 11.43 64.84 25.88
N MET A 6 10.14 65.01 26.22
CA MET A 6 8.99 65.49 25.38
C MET A 6 8.57 64.57 24.22
N ARG A 7 7.30 64.40 23.78
CA ARG A 7 5.90 64.73 24.17
C ARG A 7 5.02 64.02 23.08
N ALA A 8 3.96 63.29 23.46
CA ALA A 8 2.53 63.60 23.26
C ALA A 8 1.94 63.54 21.82
N LEU A 9 0.83 62.78 21.63
CA LEU A 9 -0.48 63.09 20.97
C LEU A 9 -1.17 61.73 20.60
N VAL A 10 -2.21 61.17 21.23
CA VAL A 10 -3.66 61.50 21.46
C VAL A 10 -4.56 61.47 20.19
N VAL A 11 -5.70 60.76 20.34
CA VAL A 11 -7.02 60.79 19.64
C VAL A 11 -7.16 59.81 18.46
N ALA A 12 -7.73 58.61 18.63
CA ALA A 12 -9.14 58.21 18.77
C ALA A 12 -9.95 58.21 17.45
N THR A 13 -10.57 57.08 17.09
CA THR A 13 -12.04 56.88 17.15
C THR A 13 -12.44 55.51 16.55
N THR A 14 -13.30 54.85 17.32
CA THR A 14 -14.31 53.81 17.02
C THR A 14 -14.90 53.77 15.61
N LEU A 15 -15.17 52.57 15.06
CA LEU A 15 -16.53 52.03 14.81
C LEU A 15 -16.51 50.64 14.14
N ALA A 16 -17.53 49.85 14.47
CA ALA A 16 -17.72 48.44 14.16
C ALA A 16 -18.52 48.19 12.85
N ILE A 17 -18.21 47.07 12.16
CA ILE A 17 -19.07 46.02 11.52
C ILE A 17 -20.14 46.49 10.49
N PRO A 18 -20.32 45.89 9.27
CA PRO A 18 -20.80 44.50 9.10
C PRO A 18 -20.40 43.67 7.85
N PHE A 19 -20.90 42.43 7.86
CA PHE A 19 -20.81 41.27 6.97
C PHE A 19 -21.26 41.46 5.49
N ALA A 20 -20.64 40.63 4.60
CA ALA A 20 -21.09 39.98 3.33
C ALA A 20 -21.73 40.86 2.23
N VAL A 21 -21.50 40.68 0.92
CA VAL A 21 -21.87 39.53 0.04
C VAL A 21 -21.09 39.61 -1.30
N TYR A 22 -20.89 38.46 -1.96
CA TYR A 22 -20.27 38.23 -3.27
C TYR A 22 -20.90 38.98 -4.47
N SER A 23 -20.06 39.34 -5.46
CA SER A 23 -20.36 39.16 -6.89
C SER A 23 -19.07 39.12 -7.74
N SER A 24 -19.03 38.17 -8.68
CA SER A 24 -17.96 37.89 -9.65
C SER A 24 -18.20 38.66 -10.99
N PRO A 25 -17.58 38.30 -12.14
CA PRO A 25 -16.35 38.92 -12.68
C PRO A 25 -16.54 39.54 -14.09
N VAL A 26 -15.49 40.22 -14.60
CA VAL A 26 -15.25 40.62 -16.01
C VAL A 26 -15.93 41.90 -16.52
N GLN A 27 -15.20 43.01 -16.39
CA GLN A 27 -14.70 43.84 -17.51
C GLN A 27 -13.46 44.55 -16.91
N ALA A 28 -12.23 44.18 -17.27
CA ALA A 28 -11.55 44.52 -18.52
C ALA A 28 -11.69 46.03 -18.79
N ALA A 29 -10.68 46.84 -19.04
CA ALA A 29 -9.28 46.68 -19.38
C ALA A 29 -8.92 48.10 -19.82
N GLU A 30 -7.90 48.73 -19.24
CA GLU A 30 -7.03 49.75 -19.85
C GLU A 30 -6.34 50.59 -18.77
N LYS A 31 -5.18 50.09 -18.32
CA LYS A 31 -3.92 50.84 -18.36
C LYS A 31 -2.79 49.89 -17.97
N ILE A 32 -2.41 49.09 -18.95
CA ILE A 32 -1.11 48.41 -19.00
C ILE A 32 -0.13 49.43 -19.59
N ALA A 33 0.80 49.93 -18.77
CA ALA A 33 2.18 50.24 -19.18
C ALA A 33 2.98 50.63 -17.93
N GLU A 34 4.10 49.93 -17.73
CA GLU A 34 5.27 50.32 -16.94
C GLU A 34 5.20 50.20 -15.40
N ASN A 35 5.32 48.96 -14.90
CA ASN A 35 6.57 48.52 -14.26
C ASN A 35 6.52 47.03 -13.87
N LYS A 36 7.34 46.23 -14.55
CA LYS A 36 7.70 44.85 -14.17
C LYS A 36 8.70 44.91 -13.00
N ALA A 37 8.32 44.43 -11.82
CA ALA A 37 9.16 43.64 -10.91
C ALA A 37 8.38 43.37 -9.62
N GLY A 38 7.89 42.15 -9.48
CA GLY A 38 7.13 41.72 -8.30
C GLY A 38 6.40 40.43 -8.63
N VAL A 39 7.15 39.33 -8.75
CA VAL A 39 6.57 37.99 -8.82
C VAL A 39 5.81 37.78 -7.50
N MET A 40 4.49 37.92 -7.54
CA MET A 40 3.62 37.34 -6.51
C MET A 40 3.81 35.83 -6.57
N VAL A 41 4.56 35.28 -5.59
CA VAL A 41 4.69 33.84 -5.40
C VAL A 41 3.37 33.35 -4.83
N THR A 42 2.53 32.77 -5.68
CA THR A 42 1.33 32.05 -5.24
C THR A 42 1.76 30.79 -4.50
N ASP A 43 1.25 30.57 -3.29
CA ASP A 43 1.37 29.31 -2.55
C ASP A 43 0.95 28.13 -3.44
N ARG A 44 1.85 27.17 -3.67
CA ARG A 44 1.55 25.96 -4.45
C ARG A 44 1.97 24.72 -3.66
N VAL A 45 1.08 23.73 -3.65
CA VAL A 45 1.31 22.40 -3.07
C VAL A 45 1.41 21.39 -4.21
N TYR A 46 2.47 20.58 -4.19
CA TYR A 46 2.72 19.56 -5.20
C TYR A 46 2.77 18.18 -4.54
N ASN A 47 2.14 17.18 -5.14
CA ASN A 47 2.45 15.78 -4.84
C ASN A 47 3.83 15.49 -5.43
N VAL A 48 4.70 14.85 -4.65
CA VAL A 48 6.08 14.54 -5.06
C VAL A 48 6.38 13.06 -4.84
N GLU A 49 7.52 12.59 -5.33
CA GLU A 49 8.07 11.29 -4.96
C GLU A 49 9.17 11.51 -3.91
N ILE A 50 9.17 10.68 -2.85
CA ILE A 50 10.30 10.56 -1.93
C ILE A 50 11.01 9.24 -2.18
N LYS A 51 12.27 9.31 -2.59
CA LYS A 51 13.14 8.14 -2.73
C LYS A 51 13.97 8.02 -1.46
N ILE A 52 14.02 6.83 -0.87
CA ILE A 52 14.79 6.58 0.36
C ILE A 52 15.77 5.45 0.09
N TYR A 53 17.03 5.68 0.41
CA TYR A 53 18.16 4.82 0.15
C TYR A 53 18.83 4.36 1.45
N LYS A 54 19.48 3.21 1.43
CA LYS A 54 20.37 2.79 2.52
C LYS A 54 21.52 3.78 2.66
N ASP A 55 22.06 3.89 3.87
CA ASP A 55 23.14 4.84 4.17
C ASP A 55 24.30 4.69 3.17
N GLN A 56 24.68 5.80 2.53
CA GLN A 56 25.77 5.90 1.56
C GLN A 56 25.70 4.91 0.38
N LYS A 57 24.51 4.44 0.02
CA LYS A 57 24.29 3.49 -1.09
C LYS A 57 23.18 3.98 -2.03
N ASP A 58 23.19 3.52 -3.27
CA ASP A 58 22.11 3.72 -4.24
C ASP A 58 21.03 2.61 -4.17
N GLU A 59 21.06 1.81 -3.10
CA GLU A 59 20.08 0.76 -2.85
C GLU A 59 18.84 1.31 -2.12
N PRO A 60 17.61 1.00 -2.57
CA PRO A 60 16.40 1.38 -1.85
C PRO A 60 16.38 0.88 -0.39
N SER A 61 15.89 1.72 0.50
CA SER A 61 15.68 1.40 1.92
C SER A 61 14.26 0.89 2.16
N MET A 62 14.13 -0.10 3.05
CA MET A 62 12.84 -0.60 3.53
C MET A 62 12.02 0.48 4.24
N VAL A 63 12.65 1.56 4.73
CA VAL A 63 11.96 2.70 5.36
C VAL A 63 10.94 3.36 4.41
N SER A 64 11.17 3.32 3.10
CA SER A 64 10.22 3.82 2.09
C SER A 64 8.83 3.17 2.18
N GLN A 65 8.73 1.99 2.80
CA GLN A 65 7.46 1.31 3.01
C GLN A 65 6.57 2.03 4.02
N TYR A 66 7.14 2.78 4.98
CA TYR A 66 6.42 3.45 6.05
C TYR A 66 6.10 4.92 5.73
N ILE A 67 6.82 5.56 4.82
CA ILE A 67 6.57 6.97 4.46
C ILE A 67 5.71 7.04 3.18
N LYS A 68 4.56 7.72 3.25
CA LYS A 68 3.52 7.80 2.22
C LYS A 68 3.06 9.22 1.96
N ASP A 69 2.43 9.41 0.80
CA ASP A 69 1.79 10.64 0.35
C ASP A 69 2.62 11.93 0.56
N PRO A 70 3.91 11.94 0.18
CA PRO A 70 4.72 13.12 0.36
C PRO A 70 4.21 14.26 -0.54
N LYS A 71 4.06 15.43 0.07
CA LYS A 71 3.69 16.68 -0.59
C LYS A 71 4.71 17.74 -0.24
N VAL A 72 4.96 18.66 -1.16
CA VAL A 72 5.80 19.84 -0.89
C VAL A 72 4.97 21.10 -1.07
N LYS A 73 4.96 21.96 -0.05
CA LYS A 73 4.48 23.34 -0.14
C LYS A 73 5.68 24.25 -0.39
N ILE A 74 5.60 25.07 -1.43
CA ILE A 74 6.60 26.13 -1.70
C ILE A 74 5.97 27.46 -1.28
N GLU A 75 6.51 28.05 -0.22
CA GLU A 75 6.04 29.33 0.35
C GLU A 75 7.25 30.18 0.75
N ASN A 76 7.32 31.42 0.26
CA ASN A 76 8.43 32.35 0.55
C ASN A 76 9.84 31.76 0.31
N GLY A 77 10.00 30.93 -0.74
CA GLY A 77 11.26 30.26 -1.08
C GLY A 77 11.62 29.05 -0.22
N LYS A 78 10.84 28.75 0.84
CA LYS A 78 10.99 27.54 1.65
C LYS A 78 10.26 26.38 1.01
N LYS A 79 10.89 25.20 1.04
CA LYS A 79 10.34 23.94 0.53
C LYS A 79 9.98 23.06 1.72
N VAL A 80 8.72 23.12 2.13
CA VAL A 80 8.23 22.39 3.30
C VAL A 80 7.58 21.10 2.85
N VAL A 81 8.15 19.98 3.27
CA VAL A 81 7.64 18.64 2.97
C VAL A 81 6.69 18.20 4.07
N THR A 82 5.55 17.64 3.68
CA THR A 82 4.65 16.89 4.57
C THR A 82 4.54 15.47 4.07
N ALA A 83 4.63 14.48 4.96
CA ALA A 83 4.46 13.07 4.61
C ALA A 83 3.75 12.31 5.73
N THR A 84 3.05 11.24 5.36
CA THR A 84 2.40 10.32 6.30
C THR A 84 3.37 9.21 6.67
N VAL A 85 3.65 9.03 7.96
CA VAL A 85 4.41 7.92 8.52
C VAL A 85 3.41 6.88 9.04
N GLN A 86 3.30 5.75 8.35
CA GLN A 86 2.51 4.59 8.76
C GLN A 86 3.26 3.76 9.80
N ASP A 87 2.51 2.99 10.61
CA ASP A 87 3.02 2.24 11.76
C ASP A 87 3.92 3.11 12.66
N SER A 88 3.51 4.35 12.89
CA SER A 88 4.33 5.38 13.52
C SER A 88 4.72 5.07 14.96
N ASP A 89 4.04 4.15 15.64
CA ASP A 89 4.40 3.70 16.99
C ASP A 89 5.72 2.94 17.01
N TYR A 90 6.13 2.34 15.88
CA TYR A 90 7.43 1.70 15.78
C TYR A 90 8.56 2.73 15.82
N PHE A 91 8.29 3.98 15.44
CA PHE A 91 9.28 5.05 15.40
C PHE A 91 9.36 5.75 16.77
N GLN A 92 10.41 5.44 17.54
CA GLN A 92 10.72 6.18 18.77
C GLN A 92 11.11 7.63 18.48
N TYR A 93 11.81 7.84 17.36
CA TYR A 93 12.03 9.15 16.78
C TYR A 93 12.20 9.03 15.26
N LEU A 94 11.95 10.14 14.57
CA LEU A 94 12.29 10.35 13.17
C LEU A 94 12.92 11.74 13.04
N ARG A 95 14.17 11.80 12.60
CA ARG A 95 14.99 13.01 12.58
C ARG A 95 15.56 13.27 11.21
N ILE A 96 15.67 14.54 10.85
CA ILE A 96 16.26 15.01 9.60
C ILE A 96 17.48 15.85 9.92
N GLU A 97 18.54 15.66 9.13
CA GLU A 97 19.75 16.47 9.26
C GLU A 97 19.46 17.93 8.92
N ASP A 98 20.03 18.84 9.72
CA ASP A 98 19.96 20.27 9.50
C ASP A 98 20.72 20.64 8.23
N ARG A 99 20.01 21.23 7.26
CA ARG A 99 20.58 21.66 5.99
C ARG A 99 21.75 22.66 6.12
N ASN A 100 21.81 23.41 7.21
CA ASN A 100 22.81 24.44 7.46
C ASN A 100 23.93 23.95 8.38
N GLN A 101 23.75 22.80 9.06
CA GLN A 101 24.68 22.25 10.03
C GLN A 101 24.82 20.73 9.84
N PRO A 102 25.70 20.29 8.93
CA PRO A 102 25.95 18.87 8.71
C PRO A 102 26.29 18.15 10.03
N GLY A 103 25.67 17.00 10.27
CA GLY A 103 25.80 16.20 11.49
C GLY A 103 24.84 16.57 12.64
N VAL A 104 24.11 17.69 12.54
CA VAL A 104 23.06 18.06 13.52
C VAL A 104 21.71 17.54 13.04
N PHE A 105 20.95 16.86 13.90
CA PHE A 105 19.67 16.24 13.56
C PHE A 105 18.53 16.79 14.42
N HIS A 106 17.40 17.09 13.79
CA HIS A 106 16.20 17.60 14.46
C HIS A 106 15.03 16.64 14.28
N ASP A 107 14.22 16.48 15.32
CA ASP A 107 12.96 15.72 15.22
C ASP A 107 12.01 16.38 14.21
N VAL A 108 11.38 15.56 13.38
CA VAL A 108 10.35 16.05 12.45
C VAL A 108 9.19 16.63 13.24
N LYS A 109 8.59 17.70 12.72
CA LYS A 109 7.40 18.29 13.36
C LYS A 109 6.19 17.40 13.07
N VAL A 110 5.52 16.91 14.11
CA VAL A 110 4.26 16.18 13.96
C VAL A 110 3.12 17.18 13.77
N LEU A 111 2.37 17.06 12.69
CA LEU A 111 1.20 17.90 12.38
C LEU A 111 -0.09 17.28 12.89
N SER A 112 -0.21 15.95 12.77
CA SER A 112 -1.33 15.18 13.31
C SER A 112 -0.87 13.76 13.61
N GLU A 113 -1.57 13.10 14.52
CA GLU A 113 -1.32 11.72 14.91
C GLU A 113 -2.66 11.01 15.05
N ASP A 114 -2.84 9.90 14.32
CA ASP A 114 -3.84 8.90 14.65
C ASP A 114 -3.12 7.80 15.42
N LYS A 115 -3.40 7.67 16.72
CA LYS A 115 -2.78 6.64 17.57
C LYS A 115 -3.36 5.24 17.33
N ARG A 116 -4.29 5.05 16.40
CA ARG A 116 -4.91 3.74 16.09
C ARG A 116 -4.10 3.02 15.00
N LYS A 117 -4.33 1.72 14.76
CA LYS A 117 -3.65 0.93 13.70
C LYS A 117 -2.10 1.05 13.70
N ASN A 118 -1.43 0.68 14.80
CA ASN A 118 0.03 0.90 15.03
C ASN A 118 0.51 2.37 14.91
N GLY A 119 -0.40 3.33 14.93
CA GLY A 119 -0.08 4.75 14.85
C GLY A 119 0.11 5.20 13.39
N THR A 120 -0.36 6.40 13.08
CA THR A 120 -0.02 7.11 11.85
C THR A 120 0.24 8.57 12.19
N LYS A 121 1.40 9.10 11.78
CA LYS A 121 1.77 10.51 12.00
C LYS A 121 1.88 11.24 10.67
N VAL A 122 1.24 12.38 10.51
CA VAL A 122 1.59 13.32 9.44
C VAL A 122 2.73 14.18 9.98
N VAL A 123 3.90 14.08 9.34
CA VAL A 123 5.12 14.79 9.76
C VAL A 123 5.49 15.87 8.76
N GLN A 124 6.20 16.88 9.24
CA GLN A 124 6.65 18.04 8.49
C GLN A 124 8.14 18.28 8.72
N PHE A 125 8.87 18.53 7.64
CA PHE A 125 10.27 18.93 7.65
C PHE A 125 10.59 19.82 6.44
N GLU A 126 11.71 20.54 6.47
CA GLU A 126 12.13 21.45 5.40
C GLU A 126 13.32 20.87 4.63
N ILE A 127 13.33 21.05 3.30
CA ILE A 127 14.47 20.72 2.44
C ILE A 127 15.07 21.99 1.82
N GLY A 128 16.32 21.91 1.37
CA GLY A 128 16.98 23.01 0.66
C GLY A 128 16.67 23.02 -0.84
N GLU A 129 17.04 21.96 -1.54
CA GLU A 129 17.01 21.79 -2.99
C GLU A 129 16.33 20.45 -3.33
N PHE A 130 15.60 20.42 -4.44
CA PHE A 130 15.10 19.17 -4.99
C PHE A 130 16.25 18.34 -5.55
N SER A 131 16.06 17.02 -5.64
CA SER A 131 17.03 16.07 -6.16
C SER A 131 18.39 16.03 -5.44
N LYS A 132 18.49 16.68 -4.28
CA LYS A 132 19.63 16.54 -3.36
C LYS A 132 19.36 15.44 -2.34
N ARG A 133 20.40 14.68 -1.99
CA ARG A 133 20.37 13.70 -0.89
C ARG A 133 20.48 14.39 0.46
N TYR A 134 19.59 14.01 1.37
CA TYR A 134 19.55 14.44 2.76
C TYR A 134 19.64 13.23 3.70
N ASN A 135 20.28 13.40 4.86
CA ASN A 135 20.36 12.34 5.86
C ASN A 135 19.12 12.37 6.78
N MET A 136 18.67 11.18 7.15
CA MET A 136 17.55 10.94 8.06
C MET A 136 17.96 9.85 9.06
N GLN A 137 17.61 10.05 10.33
CA GLN A 137 17.82 9.09 11.40
C GLN A 137 16.51 8.65 12.02
N MET A 138 16.43 7.39 12.44
CA MET A 138 15.28 6.85 13.16
C MET A 138 15.70 5.75 14.13
N HIS A 139 14.83 5.50 15.10
CA HIS A 139 14.94 4.37 16.00
C HIS A 139 13.64 3.58 15.94
N ILE A 140 13.74 2.36 15.43
CA ILE A 140 12.62 1.44 15.24
C ILE A 140 12.59 0.45 16.40
N LEU A 141 11.47 0.43 17.13
CA LEU A 141 11.21 -0.46 18.25
C LEU A 141 9.89 -1.21 18.01
N ILE A 142 9.97 -2.54 17.84
CA ILE A 142 8.81 -3.44 17.71
C ILE A 142 8.93 -4.51 18.81
N PRO A 143 8.37 -4.26 20.01
CA PRO A 143 8.54 -5.14 21.17
C PRO A 143 8.03 -6.57 20.94
N ALA A 144 6.97 -6.72 20.14
CA ALA A 144 6.34 -8.01 19.85
C ALA A 144 7.29 -9.04 19.22
N ILE A 145 8.31 -8.58 18.49
CA ILE A 145 9.32 -9.43 17.84
C ILE A 145 10.74 -9.17 18.39
N GLY A 146 10.86 -8.40 19.49
CA GLY A 146 12.16 -8.05 20.07
C GLY A 146 13.07 -7.23 19.16
N TYR A 147 12.49 -6.46 18.24
CA TYR A 147 13.26 -5.69 17.26
C TYR A 147 13.53 -4.27 17.80
N ASP A 148 14.79 -3.91 18.00
CA ASP A 148 15.23 -2.62 18.51
C ASP A 148 16.49 -2.18 17.74
N HIS A 149 16.32 -1.28 16.77
CA HIS A 149 17.43 -0.87 15.91
C HIS A 149 17.37 0.62 15.57
N LYS A 150 18.55 1.24 15.53
CA LYS A 150 18.75 2.62 15.04
C LYS A 150 19.27 2.58 13.61
N TYR A 151 18.69 3.42 12.76
CA TYR A 151 19.05 3.51 11.35
C TYR A 151 19.41 4.95 10.97
N GLN A 152 20.40 5.06 10.09
CA GLN A 152 20.60 6.23 9.25
C GLN A 152 20.28 5.83 7.81
N VAL A 153 19.58 6.69 7.09
CA VAL A 153 19.23 6.51 5.68
C VAL A 153 19.37 7.84 4.97
N GLN A 154 19.37 7.80 3.64
CA GLN A 154 19.37 8.99 2.81
C GLN A 154 18.05 9.10 2.07
N PHE A 155 17.55 10.30 1.86
CA PHE A 155 16.36 10.51 1.04
C PHE A 155 16.55 11.66 0.05
N GLU A 156 15.73 11.63 -1.00
CA GLU A 156 15.71 12.61 -2.08
C GLU A 156 14.24 12.91 -2.45
N ILE A 157 13.91 14.18 -2.66
CA ILE A 157 12.61 14.62 -3.15
C ILE A 157 12.74 15.07 -4.60
N SER A 158 11.96 14.47 -5.50
CA SER A 158 11.96 14.83 -6.91
C SER A 158 11.44 16.25 -7.15
N ASP A 159 12.00 16.96 -8.12
CA ASP A 159 11.55 18.29 -8.51
C ASP A 159 10.21 18.20 -9.27
N PRO A 160 9.09 18.73 -8.73
CA PRO A 160 7.80 18.68 -9.40
C PRO A 160 7.72 19.57 -10.66
N THR A 161 8.71 20.42 -10.91
CA THR A 161 8.75 21.36 -12.05
C THR A 161 9.66 20.88 -13.19
N ALA A 162 10.36 19.76 -13.04
CA ALA A 162 11.38 19.30 -13.98
C ALA A 162 10.86 18.51 -15.20
N ASN A 163 9.54 18.30 -15.36
CA ASN A 163 9.00 17.62 -16.55
C ASN A 163 8.85 18.57 -17.74
N ASN A 164 9.99 18.85 -18.38
CA ASN A 164 10.14 18.98 -19.83
C ASN A 164 11.64 19.04 -20.15
N LYS A 165 12.25 17.86 -20.32
CA LYS A 165 13.39 17.64 -21.22
C LYS A 165 13.71 16.15 -21.29
N GLU A 166 13.36 15.58 -22.44
CA GLU A 166 14.16 14.54 -23.10
C GLU A 166 15.60 15.03 -23.29
N THR A 167 16.48 14.07 -23.62
CA THR A 167 17.87 14.13 -24.12
C THR A 167 18.87 13.56 -23.12
N GLU A 168 19.93 12.83 -23.50
CA GLU A 168 20.42 12.22 -24.74
C GLU A 168 21.59 11.32 -24.28
N LYS A 169 22.03 10.40 -25.14
CA LYS A 169 23.30 9.67 -25.01
C LYS A 169 24.50 10.62 -24.83
N PRO A 170 25.63 10.09 -24.33
CA PRO A 170 26.86 10.25 -25.09
C PRO A 170 27.58 8.91 -25.33
N ASP A 171 28.04 8.75 -26.58
CA ASP A 171 29.20 7.92 -26.93
C ASP A 171 30.47 8.56 -26.34
N ASP A 172 31.45 7.76 -25.89
CA ASP A 172 32.73 7.66 -26.60
C ASP A 172 33.62 6.51 -26.10
N ASN A 173 34.44 6.04 -27.04
CA ASN A 173 35.35 4.90 -27.00
C ASN A 173 36.39 4.87 -25.86
N SER A 174 36.70 3.65 -25.40
CA SER A 174 38.11 3.21 -25.34
C SER A 174 38.23 1.70 -25.52
N ASN A 175 39.20 1.34 -26.36
CA ASN A 175 39.47 0.01 -26.89
C ASN A 175 40.48 -0.72 -26.01
N ALA A 176 40.21 -1.97 -25.64
CA ALA A 176 41.23 -2.93 -25.22
C ALA A 176 40.72 -4.33 -25.57
N GLY A 177 41.35 -4.92 -26.58
CA GLY A 177 40.94 -6.20 -27.14
C GLY A 177 41.22 -7.36 -26.18
N ASP A 178 40.43 -8.42 -26.35
CA ASP A 178 40.93 -9.76 -26.13
C ASP A 178 40.31 -10.74 -27.14
N LYS A 179 41.14 -11.69 -27.51
CA LYS A 179 41.08 -12.52 -28.71
C LYS A 179 39.88 -13.46 -28.72
N GLU A 180 39.14 -13.43 -29.82
CA GLU A 180 38.38 -14.58 -30.28
C GLU A 180 39.35 -15.73 -30.57
N THR A 181 39.11 -16.88 -29.94
CA THR A 181 39.56 -18.18 -30.42
C THR A 181 38.33 -19.04 -30.71
N ASP A 182 38.09 -19.19 -32.00
CA ASP A 182 37.50 -20.31 -32.76
C ASP A 182 36.96 -21.51 -31.96
N HIS A 183 35.71 -21.90 -32.26
CA HIS A 183 35.36 -23.31 -32.38
C HIS A 183 34.30 -23.55 -33.46
N GLN A 184 34.70 -24.38 -34.43
CA GLN A 184 33.90 -25.14 -35.39
C GLN A 184 32.46 -25.44 -34.92
N ILE A 185 31.52 -25.16 -35.82
CA ILE A 185 30.11 -25.54 -35.75
C ILE A 185 30.03 -27.07 -35.69
N ASP A 186 29.76 -27.61 -34.50
CA ASP A 186 29.24 -28.96 -34.35
C ASP A 186 27.82 -28.99 -34.95
N SER A 187 27.71 -29.58 -36.14
CA SER A 187 26.48 -29.72 -36.92
C SER A 187 25.32 -30.42 -36.18
N GLN A 188 25.52 -30.91 -34.95
CA GLN A 188 24.49 -31.56 -34.13
C GLN A 188 23.89 -30.69 -33.02
N ASN A 189 24.55 -29.61 -32.56
CA ASN A 189 24.03 -28.80 -31.44
C ASN A 189 23.09 -27.67 -31.93
N MET A 190 21.80 -27.76 -31.60
CA MET A 190 20.78 -26.79 -32.03
C MET A 190 20.67 -25.56 -31.11
N ILE A 191 21.28 -25.58 -29.92
CA ILE A 191 21.27 -24.45 -28.97
C ILE A 191 22.69 -23.92 -28.81
N THR A 192 22.98 -22.79 -29.47
CA THR A 192 24.28 -22.11 -29.48
C THR A 192 24.56 -21.33 -28.19
N ASP A 193 23.52 -20.71 -27.61
CA ASP A 193 23.64 -20.00 -26.34
C ASP A 193 23.97 -20.99 -25.21
N LYS A 194 25.14 -20.78 -24.59
CA LYS A 194 25.66 -21.66 -23.54
C LYS A 194 24.68 -21.75 -22.37
N LYS A 195 24.12 -20.62 -21.92
CA LYS A 195 23.24 -20.60 -20.74
C LYS A 195 21.92 -21.29 -21.03
N LEU A 196 21.33 -21.02 -22.19
CA LEU A 196 20.11 -21.69 -22.64
C LEU A 196 20.34 -23.20 -22.73
N ARG A 197 21.47 -23.64 -23.29
CA ARG A 197 21.84 -25.06 -23.37
C ARG A 197 21.95 -25.68 -21.98
N GLU A 198 22.68 -25.04 -21.06
CA GLU A 198 22.82 -25.50 -19.67
C GLU A 198 21.46 -25.64 -18.98
N LEU A 199 20.57 -24.66 -19.16
CA LEU A 199 19.24 -24.67 -18.56
C LEU A 199 18.35 -25.75 -19.15
N VAL A 200 18.38 -25.97 -20.47
CA VAL A 200 17.61 -27.05 -21.12
C VAL A 200 18.13 -28.42 -20.68
N ASN A 201 19.45 -28.63 -20.71
CA ASN A 201 20.07 -29.86 -20.22
C ASN A 201 19.71 -30.16 -18.76
N LYS A 202 19.74 -29.14 -17.90
CA LYS A 202 19.41 -29.28 -16.48
C LYS A 202 17.92 -29.53 -16.24
N LYS A 203 17.05 -28.68 -16.80
CA LYS A 203 15.63 -28.61 -16.43
C LYS A 203 14.74 -29.55 -17.25
N VAL A 204 15.12 -29.84 -18.50
CA VAL A 204 14.33 -30.69 -19.39
C VAL A 204 14.89 -32.11 -19.38
N PHE A 205 16.19 -32.26 -19.62
CA PHE A 205 16.79 -33.60 -19.80
C PHE A 205 17.46 -34.17 -18.54
N ASN A 206 17.50 -33.40 -17.44
CA ASN A 206 18.11 -33.80 -16.16
C ASN A 206 19.54 -34.35 -16.32
N ARG A 207 20.33 -33.76 -17.22
CA ARG A 207 21.71 -34.17 -17.49
C ARG A 207 22.65 -33.62 -16.41
N LYS A 208 23.68 -34.40 -16.06
CA LYS A 208 24.76 -33.98 -15.16
C LYS A 208 25.76 -33.06 -15.87
N ASP A 209 26.12 -33.43 -17.10
CA ASP A 209 26.89 -32.54 -17.97
C ASP A 209 25.93 -31.54 -18.64
N LEU A 210 26.09 -30.27 -18.28
CA LEU A 210 25.22 -29.20 -18.76
C LEU A 210 25.67 -28.64 -20.12
N ASN A 211 26.87 -28.98 -20.58
CA ASN A 211 27.40 -28.54 -21.87
C ASN A 211 27.15 -29.54 -23.00
N THR A 212 26.57 -30.71 -22.70
CA THR A 212 26.25 -31.72 -23.71
C THR A 212 25.44 -31.09 -24.86
N PRO A 213 25.84 -31.25 -26.13
CA PRO A 213 25.06 -30.85 -27.29
C PRO A 213 23.59 -31.31 -27.22
N ILE A 214 22.68 -30.49 -27.71
CA ILE A 214 21.25 -30.82 -27.77
C ILE A 214 20.83 -30.95 -29.23
N THR A 215 20.35 -32.13 -29.59
CA THR A 215 19.95 -32.45 -30.97
C THR A 215 18.55 -31.94 -31.30
N LYS A 216 18.22 -31.88 -32.58
CA LYS A 216 16.88 -31.46 -33.02
C LYS A 216 15.79 -32.42 -32.55
N GLU A 217 16.06 -33.72 -32.58
CA GLU A 217 15.15 -34.79 -32.16
C GLU A 217 14.79 -34.68 -30.67
N GLU A 218 15.75 -34.30 -29.84
CA GLU A 218 15.53 -34.05 -28.42
C GLU A 218 14.64 -32.82 -28.19
N LEU A 219 14.85 -31.76 -28.98
CA LEU A 219 14.04 -30.55 -28.89
C LEU A 219 12.56 -30.75 -29.30
N LEU A 220 12.25 -31.80 -30.08
CA LEU A 220 10.87 -32.19 -30.36
C LEU A 220 10.11 -32.62 -29.11
N GLN A 221 10.81 -33.05 -28.05
CA GLN A 221 10.18 -33.54 -26.82
C GLN A 221 9.86 -32.41 -25.82
N VAL A 222 10.40 -31.20 -26.04
CA VAL A 222 10.22 -30.06 -25.14
C VAL A 222 8.82 -29.48 -25.29
N LYS A 223 8.01 -29.57 -24.23
CA LYS A 223 6.65 -29.00 -24.17
C LYS A 223 6.53 -27.79 -23.26
N ASN A 224 7.34 -27.74 -22.20
CA ASN A 224 7.31 -26.66 -21.22
C ASN A 224 8.74 -26.23 -20.93
N LEU A 225 8.99 -24.92 -20.88
CA LEU A 225 10.32 -24.39 -20.58
C LEU A 225 10.21 -23.16 -19.68
N PHE A 226 10.98 -23.18 -18.59
CA PHE A 226 11.06 -22.08 -17.63
C PHE A 226 12.49 -21.54 -17.55
N LEU A 227 12.67 -20.30 -18.00
CA LEU A 227 13.93 -19.56 -18.03
C LEU A 227 13.80 -18.37 -17.08
N ASN A 228 14.73 -18.24 -16.14
CA ASN A 228 14.73 -17.16 -15.15
C ASN A 228 16.18 -16.71 -14.89
N THR A 229 16.71 -15.90 -15.79
CA THR A 229 18.08 -15.38 -15.77
C THR A 229 18.23 -14.30 -16.84
N ASN A 230 19.19 -13.39 -16.65
CA ASN A 230 19.63 -12.39 -17.63
C ASN A 230 20.91 -12.81 -18.38
N GLU A 231 21.38 -14.04 -18.19
CA GLU A 231 22.61 -14.56 -18.81
C GLU A 231 22.37 -15.20 -20.19
N ILE A 232 21.11 -15.37 -20.62
CA ILE A 232 20.80 -15.85 -21.98
C ILE A 232 20.86 -14.64 -22.92
N LEU A 233 21.72 -14.73 -23.92
CA LEU A 233 21.94 -13.68 -24.91
C LEU A 233 21.23 -13.99 -26.23
N ASP A 234 21.07 -15.28 -26.56
CA ASP A 234 20.42 -15.73 -27.79
C ASP A 234 19.33 -16.78 -27.54
N TYR A 235 18.10 -16.43 -27.93
CA TYR A 235 16.92 -17.31 -27.85
C TYR A 235 16.66 -18.08 -29.16
N SER A 236 17.47 -17.90 -30.20
CA SER A 236 17.23 -18.46 -31.54
C SER A 236 17.03 -19.98 -31.54
N GLY A 237 17.66 -20.71 -30.60
CA GLY A 237 17.50 -22.15 -30.42
C GLY A 237 16.06 -22.59 -30.12
N LEU A 238 15.20 -21.72 -29.58
CA LEU A 238 13.79 -22.02 -29.30
C LEU A 238 12.98 -22.34 -30.57
N LYS A 239 13.42 -21.88 -31.75
CA LYS A 239 12.75 -22.18 -33.03
C LYS A 239 12.74 -23.68 -33.36
N TYR A 240 13.63 -24.46 -32.74
CA TYR A 240 13.72 -25.91 -32.93
C TYR A 240 12.84 -26.72 -31.95
N MET A 241 11.98 -26.06 -31.16
CA MET A 241 11.04 -26.69 -30.22
C MET A 241 9.58 -26.55 -30.71
N PRO A 242 9.17 -27.25 -31.78
CA PRO A 242 7.85 -27.07 -32.40
C PRO A 242 6.68 -27.53 -31.51
N ASN A 243 6.95 -28.36 -30.50
CA ASN A 243 5.96 -28.86 -29.55
C ASN A 243 5.90 -28.06 -28.24
N LEU A 244 6.64 -26.96 -28.14
CA LEU A 244 6.64 -26.08 -26.97
C LEU A 244 5.26 -25.43 -26.81
N LYS A 245 4.56 -25.71 -25.71
CA LYS A 245 3.21 -25.19 -25.39
C LYS A 245 3.22 -24.11 -24.33
N SER A 246 4.16 -24.18 -23.40
CA SER A 246 4.34 -23.18 -22.35
C SER A 246 5.78 -22.70 -22.30
N LEU A 247 5.97 -21.39 -22.36
CA LEU A 247 7.26 -20.75 -22.21
C LEU A 247 7.18 -19.65 -21.15
N THR A 248 8.09 -19.69 -20.18
CA THR A 248 8.36 -18.58 -19.27
C THR A 248 9.78 -18.09 -19.48
N VAL A 249 9.93 -16.79 -19.69
CA VAL A 249 11.21 -16.08 -19.72
C VAL A 249 11.15 -14.90 -18.76
N ALA A 250 11.71 -15.08 -17.58
CA ALA A 250 11.66 -14.09 -16.50
C ALA A 250 13.02 -13.47 -16.19
N ASN A 251 13.00 -12.20 -15.75
CA ASN A 251 14.20 -11.48 -15.30
C ASN A 251 15.35 -11.49 -16.33
N ALA A 252 15.01 -11.40 -17.61
CA ALA A 252 15.95 -11.52 -18.73
C ALA A 252 16.31 -10.19 -19.39
N LYS A 253 15.82 -9.06 -18.84
CA LYS A 253 16.01 -7.71 -19.39
C LYS A 253 15.54 -7.57 -20.84
N ILE A 254 14.53 -8.35 -21.24
CA ILE A 254 13.97 -8.27 -22.59
C ILE A 254 13.28 -6.91 -22.78
N THR A 255 13.67 -6.18 -23.81
CA THR A 255 13.00 -4.93 -24.23
C THR A 255 12.13 -5.14 -25.46
N ASP A 256 12.60 -5.96 -26.41
CA ASP A 256 11.89 -6.31 -27.65
C ASP A 256 11.40 -7.77 -27.61
N PRO A 257 10.07 -8.01 -27.54
CA PRO A 257 9.52 -9.35 -27.52
C PRO A 257 9.33 -9.98 -28.92
N SER A 258 9.78 -9.34 -30.00
CA SER A 258 9.52 -9.77 -31.39
C SER A 258 9.94 -11.20 -31.71
N PHE A 259 11.01 -11.70 -31.08
CA PHE A 259 11.43 -13.09 -31.27
C PHE A 259 10.33 -14.08 -30.86
N PHE A 260 9.69 -13.85 -29.71
CA PHE A 260 8.69 -14.76 -29.14
C PHE A 260 7.41 -14.82 -29.97
N ALA A 261 7.10 -13.75 -30.71
CA ALA A 261 5.96 -13.71 -31.63
C ALA A 261 6.02 -14.76 -32.75
N ASN A 262 7.21 -15.31 -33.03
CA ASN A 262 7.40 -16.37 -34.02
C ASN A 262 7.07 -17.77 -33.47
N LEU A 263 6.93 -17.92 -32.14
CA LEU A 263 6.62 -19.19 -31.48
C LEU A 263 5.10 -19.44 -31.45
N LYS A 264 4.49 -19.51 -32.64
CA LYS A 264 3.04 -19.58 -32.84
C LYS A 264 2.36 -20.82 -32.25
N GLN A 265 3.12 -21.82 -31.85
CA GLN A 265 2.63 -23.04 -31.22
C GLN A 265 2.24 -22.90 -29.75
N LEU A 266 2.64 -21.79 -29.09
CA LEU A 266 2.45 -21.56 -27.67
C LEU A 266 0.98 -21.31 -27.31
N ASN A 267 0.53 -21.96 -26.24
CA ASN A 267 -0.75 -21.68 -25.58
C ASN A 267 -0.53 -20.75 -24.37
N HIS A 268 0.66 -20.79 -23.76
CA HIS A 268 1.00 -19.97 -22.60
C HIS A 268 2.38 -19.31 -22.79
N LEU A 269 2.43 -17.99 -22.60
CA LEU A 269 3.65 -17.21 -22.66
C LEU A 269 3.72 -16.29 -21.44
N ALA A 270 4.81 -16.38 -20.68
CA ALA A 270 5.11 -15.50 -19.58
C ALA A 270 6.45 -14.80 -19.80
N LEU A 271 6.43 -13.46 -19.92
CA LEU A 271 7.60 -12.59 -20.06
C LEU A 271 7.74 -11.68 -18.83
N ARG A 272 7.57 -12.24 -17.63
CA ARG A 272 7.51 -11.49 -16.36
C ARG A 272 8.87 -10.92 -15.93
N GLY A 273 8.91 -9.70 -15.40
CA GLY A 273 10.15 -9.15 -14.82
C GLY A 273 11.16 -8.72 -15.87
N ASN A 274 10.69 -8.28 -17.04
CA ASN A 274 11.54 -7.78 -18.12
C ASN A 274 11.39 -6.24 -18.23
N GLU A 275 11.80 -5.68 -19.36
CA GLU A 275 11.80 -4.24 -19.61
C GLU A 275 10.95 -3.89 -20.84
N ILE A 276 9.92 -4.70 -21.12
CA ILE A 276 9.05 -4.54 -22.29
C ILE A 276 8.20 -3.27 -22.13
N VAL A 277 8.19 -2.45 -23.16
CA VAL A 277 7.33 -1.26 -23.28
C VAL A 277 6.29 -1.48 -24.37
N ASP A 278 6.71 -1.97 -25.53
CA ASP A 278 5.85 -2.24 -26.68
C ASP A 278 5.47 -3.72 -26.77
N VAL A 279 4.17 -3.99 -26.71
CA VAL A 279 3.59 -5.34 -26.81
C VAL A 279 3.06 -5.66 -28.21
N THR A 280 3.14 -4.70 -29.14
CA THR A 280 2.67 -4.85 -30.54
C THR A 280 3.24 -6.10 -31.23
N PRO A 281 4.51 -6.51 -31.03
CA PRO A 281 5.00 -7.71 -31.70
C PRO A 281 4.21 -8.99 -31.34
N LEU A 282 3.64 -9.07 -30.13
CA LEU A 282 2.97 -10.25 -29.61
C LEU A 282 1.59 -10.52 -30.23
N ILE A 283 0.99 -9.54 -30.93
CA ILE A 283 -0.38 -9.66 -31.46
C ILE A 283 -0.56 -10.79 -32.50
N LYS A 284 0.54 -11.28 -33.07
CA LYS A 284 0.56 -12.35 -34.09
C LYS A 284 0.50 -13.77 -33.49
N MET A 285 0.41 -13.89 -32.17
CA MET A 285 0.38 -15.16 -31.47
C MET A 285 -1.05 -15.73 -31.38
N ASP A 286 -1.56 -16.19 -32.52
CA ASP A 286 -2.97 -16.56 -32.68
C ASP A 286 -3.45 -17.70 -31.75
N ASN A 287 -2.57 -18.58 -31.28
CA ASN A 287 -2.95 -19.73 -30.41
C ASN A 287 -2.83 -19.43 -28.91
N LEU A 288 -2.45 -18.22 -28.52
CA LEU A 288 -2.16 -17.90 -27.14
C LEU A 288 -3.46 -17.78 -26.32
N GLU A 289 -3.56 -18.55 -25.24
CA GLU A 289 -4.70 -18.55 -24.32
C GLU A 289 -4.37 -17.84 -23.00
N SER A 290 -3.10 -17.85 -22.57
CA SER A 290 -2.62 -17.16 -21.37
C SER A 290 -1.37 -16.34 -21.67
N LEU A 291 -1.41 -15.07 -21.28
CA LEU A 291 -0.31 -14.12 -21.46
C LEU A 291 0.02 -13.44 -20.14
N ASP A 292 1.24 -13.65 -19.65
CA ASP A 292 1.78 -12.95 -18.48
C ASP A 292 2.89 -11.98 -18.88
N LEU A 293 2.61 -10.69 -18.75
CA LEU A 293 3.49 -9.56 -18.98
C LEU A 293 3.76 -8.78 -17.69
N SER A 294 3.60 -9.42 -16.53
CA SER A 294 3.74 -8.74 -15.25
C SER A 294 5.16 -8.21 -15.02
N ASN A 295 5.31 -7.14 -14.25
CA ASN A 295 6.60 -6.52 -13.91
C ASN A 295 7.40 -6.15 -15.17
N ASN A 296 6.81 -5.33 -16.02
CA ASN A 296 7.43 -4.74 -17.20
C ASN A 296 7.27 -3.21 -17.14
N LYS A 297 7.46 -2.52 -18.27
CA LYS A 297 7.35 -1.05 -18.39
C LYS A 297 6.19 -0.65 -19.31
N ILE A 298 5.14 -1.48 -19.38
CA ILE A 298 4.01 -1.28 -20.29
C ILE A 298 3.12 -0.14 -19.79
N THR A 299 2.79 0.78 -20.68
CA THR A 299 1.80 1.84 -20.45
C THR A 299 0.57 1.65 -21.34
N ASN A 300 0.78 1.16 -22.57
CA ASN A 300 -0.25 1.01 -23.59
C ASN A 300 -0.62 -0.47 -23.81
N VAL A 301 -1.85 -0.84 -23.49
CA VAL A 301 -2.40 -2.18 -23.70
C VAL A 301 -3.26 -2.31 -24.97
N ALA A 302 -3.43 -1.23 -25.74
CA ALA A 302 -4.28 -1.24 -26.94
C ALA A 302 -3.94 -2.33 -27.96
N PRO A 303 -2.66 -2.64 -28.25
CA PRO A 303 -2.34 -3.69 -29.21
C PRO A 303 -2.87 -5.08 -28.80
N LEU A 304 -3.02 -5.34 -27.49
CA LEU A 304 -3.49 -6.64 -26.99
C LEU A 304 -4.94 -6.96 -27.41
N THR A 305 -5.71 -5.95 -27.84
CA THR A 305 -7.10 -6.15 -28.30
C THR A 305 -7.21 -7.03 -29.54
N GLU A 306 -6.14 -7.15 -30.32
CA GLU A 306 -6.08 -8.05 -31.48
C GLU A 306 -5.90 -9.53 -31.09
N MET A 307 -5.55 -9.82 -29.83
CA MET A 307 -5.30 -11.18 -29.33
C MET A 307 -6.60 -11.88 -28.91
N LYS A 308 -7.38 -12.33 -29.91
CA LYS A 308 -8.75 -12.83 -29.75
C LYS A 308 -8.92 -14.10 -28.91
N ASN A 309 -7.84 -14.87 -28.69
CA ASN A 309 -7.89 -16.16 -27.98
C ASN A 309 -7.37 -16.09 -26.53
N VAL A 310 -6.80 -14.95 -26.11
CA VAL A 310 -6.29 -14.80 -24.73
C VAL A 310 -7.46 -14.71 -23.76
N LYS A 311 -7.56 -15.69 -22.87
CA LYS A 311 -8.56 -15.78 -21.80
C LYS A 311 -8.03 -15.28 -20.47
N SER A 312 -6.75 -15.55 -20.19
CA SER A 312 -6.09 -15.12 -18.97
C SER A 312 -4.98 -14.11 -19.27
N LEU A 313 -5.15 -12.88 -18.77
CA LEU A 313 -4.20 -11.79 -18.99
C LEU A 313 -3.64 -11.29 -17.65
N TYR A 314 -2.31 -11.33 -17.54
CA TYR A 314 -1.58 -10.80 -16.39
C TYR A 314 -0.71 -9.64 -16.85
N VAL A 315 -1.01 -8.44 -16.38
CA VAL A 315 -0.25 -7.21 -16.67
C VAL A 315 0.07 -6.47 -15.37
N ALA A 316 0.25 -7.22 -14.29
CA ALA A 316 0.50 -6.67 -12.97
C ALA A 316 1.87 -5.98 -12.87
N GLY A 317 2.05 -4.93 -12.08
CA GLY A 317 3.36 -4.30 -11.89
C GLY A 317 3.85 -3.59 -13.16
N ASN A 318 2.96 -2.91 -13.86
CA ASN A 318 3.27 -2.09 -15.04
C ASN A 318 2.92 -0.61 -14.74
N GLN A 319 2.83 0.22 -15.77
CA GLN A 319 2.52 1.65 -15.64
C GLN A 319 1.22 2.00 -16.39
N ILE A 320 0.25 1.08 -16.37
CA ILE A 320 -1.03 1.23 -17.10
C ILE A 320 -1.93 2.20 -16.34
N GLU A 321 -2.47 3.18 -17.04
CA GLU A 321 -3.45 4.15 -16.53
C GLU A 321 -4.80 3.97 -17.23
N ASP A 322 -4.78 3.81 -18.56
CA ASP A 322 -5.96 3.65 -19.40
C ASP A 322 -6.23 2.19 -19.74
N VAL A 323 -7.38 1.68 -19.28
CA VAL A 323 -7.88 0.32 -19.56
C VAL A 323 -8.97 0.30 -20.63
N THR A 324 -9.24 1.42 -21.31
CA THR A 324 -10.32 1.55 -22.30
C THR A 324 -10.24 0.50 -23.39
N ALA A 325 -9.02 0.21 -23.87
CA ALA A 325 -8.85 -0.80 -24.91
C ALA A 325 -9.26 -2.20 -24.45
N LEU A 326 -9.05 -2.54 -23.17
CA LEU A 326 -9.40 -3.86 -22.63
C LEU A 326 -10.89 -4.14 -22.72
N ALA A 327 -11.76 -3.13 -22.81
CA ALA A 327 -13.20 -3.29 -23.00
C ALA A 327 -13.58 -4.14 -24.23
N LYS A 328 -12.68 -4.25 -25.22
CA LYS A 328 -12.85 -5.05 -26.44
C LYS A 328 -12.46 -6.53 -26.26
N MET A 329 -11.77 -6.88 -25.17
CA MET A 329 -11.30 -8.23 -24.89
C MET A 329 -12.36 -9.06 -24.16
N GLY A 330 -13.57 -9.13 -24.72
CA GLY A 330 -14.73 -9.76 -24.08
C GLY A 330 -14.58 -11.26 -23.80
N GLN A 331 -13.56 -11.92 -24.37
CA GLN A 331 -13.23 -13.32 -24.11
C GLN A 331 -12.50 -13.59 -22.79
N LEU A 332 -12.02 -12.56 -22.09
CA LEU A 332 -11.25 -12.72 -20.85
C LEU A 332 -12.09 -13.37 -19.74
N ASP A 333 -11.53 -14.35 -19.05
CA ASP A 333 -12.08 -14.98 -17.84
C ASP A 333 -11.30 -14.60 -16.56
N TYR A 334 -10.02 -14.28 -16.72
CA TYR A 334 -9.08 -13.95 -15.66
C TYR A 334 -8.27 -12.70 -16.04
N LEU A 335 -8.35 -11.66 -15.22
CA LEU A 335 -7.66 -10.40 -15.45
C LEU A 335 -6.91 -9.92 -14.22
N ASN A 336 -5.58 -9.82 -14.35
CA ASN A 336 -4.71 -9.28 -13.31
C ASN A 336 -4.08 -7.95 -13.75
N LEU A 337 -4.60 -6.87 -13.14
CA LEU A 337 -4.20 -5.47 -13.34
C LEU A 337 -3.52 -4.89 -12.09
N ALA A 338 -3.09 -5.73 -11.14
CA ALA A 338 -2.55 -5.26 -9.88
C ALA A 338 -1.27 -4.40 -10.05
N ASN A 339 -1.01 -3.45 -9.15
CA ASN A 339 0.16 -2.58 -9.13
C ASN A 339 0.36 -1.84 -10.46
N ASN A 340 -0.66 -1.09 -10.86
CA ASN A 340 -0.64 -0.16 -11.99
C ASN A 340 -1.02 1.24 -11.48
N LYS A 341 -1.45 2.14 -12.37
CA LYS A 341 -1.85 3.51 -12.03
C LYS A 341 -3.31 3.78 -12.39
N ILE A 342 -4.15 2.74 -12.38
CA ILE A 342 -5.54 2.81 -12.84
C ILE A 342 -6.38 3.57 -11.81
N THR A 343 -7.18 4.52 -12.31
CA THR A 343 -8.17 5.27 -11.53
C THR A 343 -9.59 4.97 -12.01
N ASN A 344 -9.79 4.86 -13.32
CA ASN A 344 -11.08 4.65 -13.96
C ASN A 344 -11.25 3.20 -14.43
N VAL A 345 -12.21 2.49 -13.84
CA VAL A 345 -12.55 1.10 -14.20
C VAL A 345 -13.84 0.98 -15.02
N ALA A 346 -14.48 2.10 -15.39
CA ALA A 346 -15.70 2.09 -16.19
C ALA A 346 -15.62 1.25 -17.47
N PRO A 347 -14.51 1.27 -18.24
CA PRO A 347 -14.40 0.45 -19.43
C PRO A 347 -14.45 -1.06 -19.17
N LEU A 348 -14.09 -1.52 -17.96
CA LEU A 348 -14.07 -2.94 -17.64
C LEU A 348 -15.49 -3.55 -17.55
N SER A 349 -16.52 -2.73 -17.37
CA SER A 349 -17.93 -3.16 -17.25
C SER A 349 -18.47 -3.98 -18.44
N SER A 350 -17.80 -3.93 -19.60
CA SER A 350 -18.14 -4.71 -20.79
C SER A 350 -17.63 -6.16 -20.75
N LEU A 351 -16.74 -6.51 -19.81
CA LEU A 351 -16.06 -7.80 -19.77
C LEU A 351 -16.92 -8.92 -19.16
N LYS A 352 -17.95 -9.34 -19.90
CA LYS A 352 -19.02 -10.23 -19.42
C LYS A 352 -18.61 -11.66 -19.06
N ASN A 353 -17.35 -12.05 -19.25
CA ASN A 353 -16.85 -13.38 -18.91
C ASN A 353 -15.83 -13.38 -17.76
N VAL A 354 -15.41 -12.21 -17.27
CA VAL A 354 -14.38 -12.12 -16.22
C VAL A 354 -14.96 -12.58 -14.89
N THR A 355 -14.40 -13.68 -14.37
CA THR A 355 -14.76 -14.26 -13.06
C THR A 355 -13.74 -13.96 -11.99
N TYR A 356 -12.48 -13.71 -12.38
CA TYR A 356 -11.41 -13.28 -11.47
C TYR A 356 -10.87 -11.93 -11.93
N LEU A 357 -10.94 -10.94 -11.04
CA LEU A 357 -10.37 -9.62 -11.26
C LEU A 357 -9.54 -9.18 -10.06
N THR A 358 -8.27 -8.86 -10.30
CA THR A 358 -7.46 -8.12 -9.33
C THR A 358 -7.03 -6.77 -9.87
N LEU A 359 -7.30 -5.75 -9.06
CA LEU A 359 -6.94 -4.35 -9.22
C LEU A 359 -6.12 -3.87 -8.02
N ALA A 360 -5.52 -4.79 -7.25
CA ALA A 360 -4.80 -4.45 -6.02
C ALA A 360 -3.67 -3.45 -6.30
N GLY A 361 -3.42 -2.46 -5.44
CA GLY A 361 -2.33 -1.52 -5.61
C GLY A 361 -2.52 -0.54 -6.78
N ASN A 362 -3.76 -0.11 -7.03
CA ASN A 362 -4.09 0.95 -7.99
C ASN A 362 -4.60 2.19 -7.22
N GLN A 363 -5.32 3.08 -7.91
CA GLN A 363 -5.89 4.31 -7.36
C GLN A 363 -7.40 4.39 -7.62
N VAL A 364 -8.08 3.24 -7.64
CA VAL A 364 -9.51 3.13 -7.90
C VAL A 364 -10.30 3.63 -6.70
N GLU A 365 -11.32 4.44 -6.98
CA GLU A 365 -12.23 5.01 -5.97
C GLU A 365 -13.66 4.53 -6.22
N ASP A 366 -14.17 4.70 -7.46
CA ASP A 366 -15.47 4.19 -7.89
C ASP A 366 -15.36 2.76 -8.45
N ILE A 367 -16.03 1.83 -7.77
CA ILE A 367 -16.12 0.41 -8.17
C ILE A 367 -17.48 0.02 -8.75
N THR A 368 -18.42 0.97 -8.84
CA THR A 368 -19.77 0.74 -9.39
C THR A 368 -19.76 0.04 -10.75
N PRO A 369 -18.86 0.40 -11.70
CA PRO A 369 -18.84 -0.26 -13.00
C PRO A 369 -18.53 -1.77 -12.93
N LEU A 370 -17.88 -2.23 -11.87
CA LEU A 370 -17.51 -3.64 -11.70
C LEU A 370 -18.71 -4.53 -11.38
N TYR A 371 -19.83 -3.97 -10.89
CA TYR A 371 -21.03 -4.72 -10.51
C TYR A 371 -21.72 -5.39 -11.71
N ALA A 372 -21.39 -4.96 -12.93
CA ALA A 372 -21.91 -5.54 -14.16
C ALA A 372 -21.17 -6.83 -14.61
N LEU A 373 -20.21 -7.30 -13.82
CA LEU A 373 -19.33 -8.44 -14.11
C LEU A 373 -19.73 -9.68 -13.30
N PRO A 374 -19.60 -10.91 -13.84
CA PRO A 374 -19.91 -12.15 -13.14
C PRO A 374 -18.75 -12.60 -12.24
N LEU A 375 -18.30 -11.71 -11.34
CA LEU A 375 -17.13 -11.96 -10.51
C LEU A 375 -17.40 -13.03 -9.46
N LYS A 376 -16.47 -13.98 -9.34
CA LYS A 376 -16.33 -14.90 -8.21
C LYS A 376 -15.28 -14.40 -7.22
N ASP A 377 -14.19 -13.85 -7.75
CA ASP A 377 -13.09 -13.33 -6.94
C ASP A 377 -12.77 -11.88 -7.34
N LEU A 378 -12.80 -10.98 -6.37
CA LEU A 378 -12.50 -9.56 -6.55
C LEU A 378 -11.46 -9.11 -5.53
N VAL A 379 -10.31 -8.65 -6.04
CA VAL A 379 -9.22 -8.13 -5.21
C VAL A 379 -8.98 -6.66 -5.52
N LEU A 380 -9.34 -5.80 -4.56
CA LEU A 380 -9.24 -4.34 -4.57
C LEU A 380 -8.30 -3.81 -3.47
N THR A 381 -7.51 -4.68 -2.84
CA THR A 381 -6.59 -4.31 -1.76
C THR A 381 -5.66 -3.15 -2.16
N ARG A 382 -5.43 -2.16 -1.28
CA ARG A 382 -4.59 -0.97 -1.57
C ARG A 382 -5.12 -0.15 -2.75
N ASN A 383 -6.31 0.39 -2.60
CA ASN A 383 -6.93 1.37 -3.50
C ASN A 383 -7.40 2.59 -2.68
N LYS A 384 -8.35 3.36 -3.22
CA LYS A 384 -8.98 4.52 -2.55
C LYS A 384 -10.49 4.32 -2.39
N VAL A 385 -10.95 3.06 -2.32
CA VAL A 385 -12.38 2.75 -2.23
C VAL A 385 -12.91 3.22 -0.89
N LYS A 386 -14.00 3.98 -0.91
CA LYS A 386 -14.73 4.41 0.29
C LYS A 386 -16.15 3.86 0.31
N ASP A 387 -16.81 3.88 -0.84
CA ASP A 387 -18.18 3.45 -1.01
C ASP A 387 -18.26 2.06 -1.65
N VAL A 388 -18.99 1.15 -1.02
CA VAL A 388 -19.29 -0.20 -1.53
C VAL A 388 -20.79 -0.39 -1.78
N SER A 389 -21.55 0.70 -1.86
CA SER A 389 -22.99 0.67 -2.16
C SER A 389 -23.28 -0.03 -3.48
N GLY A 390 -24.17 -1.03 -3.45
CA GLY A 390 -24.52 -1.82 -4.63
C GLY A 390 -23.63 -3.03 -4.89
N ILE A 391 -22.60 -3.28 -4.07
CA ILE A 391 -21.74 -4.47 -4.20
C ILE A 391 -22.51 -5.79 -4.06
N ASP A 392 -23.71 -5.78 -3.46
CA ASP A 392 -24.62 -6.93 -3.39
C ASP A 392 -25.09 -7.43 -4.77
N GLN A 393 -24.92 -6.63 -5.83
CA GLN A 393 -25.14 -7.04 -7.22
C GLN A 393 -24.14 -8.12 -7.67
N LEU A 394 -22.95 -8.22 -7.06
CA LEU A 394 -21.97 -9.29 -7.29
C LEU A 394 -22.41 -10.60 -6.58
N ASN A 395 -23.56 -11.11 -6.96
CA ASN A 395 -24.23 -12.25 -6.32
C ASN A 395 -23.54 -13.61 -6.52
N GLN A 396 -22.44 -13.67 -7.29
CA GLN A 396 -21.61 -14.86 -7.48
C GLN A 396 -20.28 -14.77 -6.72
N LEU A 397 -20.01 -13.66 -6.02
CA LEU A 397 -18.74 -13.41 -5.37
C LEU A 397 -18.51 -14.34 -4.18
N ASP A 398 -17.53 -15.22 -4.29
CA ASP A 398 -17.07 -16.12 -3.22
C ASP A 398 -16.00 -15.44 -2.35
N GLU A 399 -15.13 -14.61 -2.96
CA GLU A 399 -14.03 -13.95 -2.28
C GLU A 399 -13.95 -12.45 -2.58
N LEU A 400 -13.93 -11.65 -1.51
CA LEU A 400 -13.78 -10.20 -1.56
C LEU A 400 -12.58 -9.75 -0.73
N TRP A 401 -11.60 -9.12 -1.39
CA TRP A 401 -10.41 -8.59 -0.76
C TRP A 401 -10.33 -7.08 -0.96
N ILE A 402 -10.70 -6.32 0.07
CA ILE A 402 -10.88 -4.86 0.06
C ILE A 402 -10.03 -4.17 1.15
N GLY A 403 -8.99 -4.84 1.66
CA GLY A 403 -8.09 -4.26 2.64
C GLY A 403 -7.31 -3.02 2.16
N LYS A 404 -6.84 -2.18 3.10
CA LYS A 404 -6.07 -0.95 2.82
C LYS A 404 -6.82 0.00 1.89
N ASN A 405 -8.06 0.31 2.26
CA ASN A 405 -8.94 1.28 1.61
C ASN A 405 -9.45 2.28 2.67
N GLN A 406 -10.54 3.01 2.40
CA GLN A 406 -11.13 4.02 3.29
C GLN A 406 -12.60 3.70 3.60
N ILE A 407 -12.92 2.41 3.74
CA ILE A 407 -14.30 1.93 3.90
C ILE A 407 -14.73 2.09 5.36
N GLU A 408 -15.84 2.78 5.58
CA GLU A 408 -16.46 2.98 6.91
C GLU A 408 -17.73 2.13 7.07
N ASP A 409 -18.49 1.95 5.98
CA ASP A 409 -19.80 1.30 5.98
C ASP A 409 -19.79 0.01 5.15
N VAL A 410 -20.16 -1.10 5.80
CA VAL A 410 -20.30 -2.43 5.17
C VAL A 410 -21.75 -2.91 5.13
N THR A 411 -22.72 -2.05 5.40
CA THR A 411 -24.17 -2.33 5.25
C THR A 411 -24.51 -2.98 3.91
N PRO A 412 -23.94 -2.55 2.76
CA PRO A 412 -24.20 -3.19 1.48
C PRO A 412 -23.85 -4.70 1.42
N LEU A 413 -22.94 -5.18 2.27
CA LEU A 413 -22.56 -6.60 2.31
C LEU A 413 -23.62 -7.51 2.94
N THR A 414 -24.62 -6.97 3.65
CA THR A 414 -25.58 -7.76 4.45
C THR A 414 -26.27 -8.89 3.66
N LYS A 415 -26.47 -8.70 2.34
CA LYS A 415 -27.14 -9.68 1.47
C LYS A 415 -26.20 -10.72 0.85
N MET A 416 -24.89 -10.56 0.95
CA MET A 416 -23.88 -11.42 0.32
C MET A 416 -23.67 -12.72 1.09
N THR A 417 -24.75 -13.37 1.52
CA THR A 417 -24.76 -14.52 2.44
C THR A 417 -24.01 -15.74 1.91
N HIS A 418 -23.70 -15.80 0.61
CA HIS A 418 -22.90 -16.84 -0.04
C HIS A 418 -21.38 -16.63 0.09
N LEU A 419 -20.93 -15.44 0.49
CA LEU A 419 -19.51 -15.08 0.57
C LEU A 419 -18.76 -16.02 1.54
N LYS A 420 -17.57 -16.47 1.11
CA LYS A 420 -16.72 -17.41 1.86
C LYS A 420 -15.50 -16.71 2.46
N VAL A 421 -14.94 -15.75 1.75
CA VAL A 421 -13.77 -14.98 2.19
C VAL A 421 -14.09 -13.50 2.15
N LEU A 422 -13.89 -12.84 3.28
CA LEU A 422 -13.97 -11.39 3.40
C LEU A 422 -12.69 -10.87 4.08
N ASP A 423 -11.90 -10.13 3.32
CA ASP A 423 -10.63 -9.54 3.76
C ASP A 423 -10.74 -8.02 3.68
N VAL A 424 -10.94 -7.37 4.83
CA VAL A 424 -11.15 -5.91 4.98
C VAL A 424 -10.14 -5.24 5.94
N PRO A 425 -8.88 -5.72 6.06
CA PRO A 425 -7.96 -5.16 7.03
C PRO A 425 -7.58 -3.72 6.65
N ASN A 426 -7.20 -2.88 7.62
CA ASN A 426 -6.75 -1.51 7.38
C ASN A 426 -7.83 -0.66 6.67
N ASN A 427 -9.04 -0.64 7.21
CA ASN A 427 -10.16 0.23 6.81
C ASN A 427 -10.67 1.01 8.03
N GLU A 428 -11.83 1.66 7.96
CA GLU A 428 -12.34 2.53 9.00
C GLU A 428 -13.59 1.97 9.69
N LEU A 429 -13.74 0.65 9.72
CA LEU A 429 -14.94 -0.02 10.23
C LEU A 429 -15.07 0.12 11.75
N LYS A 430 -16.26 0.51 12.20
CA LYS A 430 -16.67 0.51 13.62
C LYS A 430 -17.80 -0.47 13.87
N ASP A 431 -18.83 -0.38 13.02
CA ASP A 431 -20.00 -1.25 13.06
C ASP A 431 -19.82 -2.44 12.12
N ILE A 432 -19.88 -3.65 12.68
CA ILE A 432 -19.83 -4.91 11.94
C ILE A 432 -21.16 -5.69 12.02
N THR A 433 -22.22 -5.06 12.52
CA THR A 433 -23.59 -5.61 12.52
C THR A 433 -24.02 -6.16 11.15
N PRO A 434 -23.73 -5.48 10.02
CA PRO A 434 -24.02 -6.00 8.68
C PRO A 434 -23.44 -7.38 8.38
N LEU A 435 -22.33 -7.78 9.03
CA LEU A 435 -21.64 -9.04 8.76
C LEU A 435 -22.32 -10.25 9.44
N SER A 436 -23.27 -10.03 10.35
CA SER A 436 -23.93 -11.08 11.14
C SER A 436 -24.65 -12.14 10.30
N ASN A 437 -25.12 -11.78 9.10
CA ASN A 437 -25.83 -12.68 8.19
C ASN A 437 -24.90 -13.44 7.23
N LEU A 438 -23.59 -13.19 7.26
CA LEU A 438 -22.62 -13.85 6.38
C LEU A 438 -22.21 -15.23 6.92
N VAL A 439 -23.20 -16.05 7.23
CA VAL A 439 -23.09 -17.34 7.93
C VAL A 439 -22.27 -18.39 7.17
N ASN A 440 -21.96 -18.15 5.88
CA ASN A 440 -21.10 -19.01 5.08
C ASN A 440 -19.61 -18.61 5.08
N LEU A 441 -19.24 -17.52 5.76
CA LEU A 441 -17.85 -17.09 5.87
C LEU A 441 -16.99 -18.16 6.54
N GLN A 442 -15.84 -18.41 5.91
CA GLN A 442 -14.79 -19.31 6.36
C GLN A 442 -13.56 -18.53 6.80
N LYS A 443 -13.24 -17.44 6.09
CA LYS A 443 -12.15 -16.53 6.43
C LYS A 443 -12.69 -15.11 6.57
N LEU A 444 -12.43 -14.50 7.73
CA LEU A 444 -12.74 -13.10 8.00
C LEU A 444 -11.49 -12.40 8.54
N ASP A 445 -11.00 -11.40 7.81
CA ASP A 445 -9.92 -10.53 8.26
C ASP A 445 -10.44 -9.09 8.42
N LEU A 446 -10.42 -8.63 9.67
CA LEU A 446 -10.86 -7.30 10.11
C LEU A 446 -9.72 -6.55 10.83
N GLU A 447 -8.47 -6.96 10.62
CA GLU A 447 -7.30 -6.32 11.24
C GLU A 447 -7.28 -4.79 11.00
N ALA A 448 -6.78 -4.02 11.97
CA ALA A 448 -6.56 -2.59 11.83
C ALA A 448 -7.82 -1.82 11.39
N ASN A 449 -8.90 -1.99 12.15
CA ASN A 449 -10.14 -1.21 12.07
C ASN A 449 -10.40 -0.54 13.45
N TYR A 450 -11.63 -0.10 13.71
CA TYR A 450 -12.06 0.58 14.94
C TYR A 450 -13.16 -0.20 15.66
N ILE A 451 -13.11 -1.52 15.59
CA ILE A 451 -14.16 -2.42 16.10
C ILE A 451 -14.00 -2.59 17.60
N SER A 452 -15.11 -2.51 18.34
CA SER A 452 -15.12 -2.77 19.79
C SER A 452 -16.12 -3.85 20.20
N ASP A 453 -17.20 -4.04 19.45
CA ASP A 453 -18.22 -5.06 19.69
C ASP A 453 -18.05 -6.26 18.74
N LEU A 454 -17.92 -7.46 19.31
CA LEU A 454 -17.80 -8.72 18.59
C LEU A 454 -19.09 -9.53 18.52
N SER A 455 -20.16 -9.06 19.16
CA SER A 455 -21.46 -9.76 19.21
C SER A 455 -22.00 -10.12 17.82
N PRO A 456 -21.91 -9.26 16.79
CA PRO A 456 -22.42 -9.56 15.46
C PRO A 456 -21.84 -10.82 14.81
N ILE A 457 -20.58 -11.14 15.09
CA ILE A 457 -19.88 -12.26 14.42
C ILE A 457 -19.92 -13.57 15.23
N SER A 458 -20.50 -13.56 16.43
CA SER A 458 -20.56 -14.71 17.34
C SER A 458 -21.23 -15.96 16.73
N GLN A 459 -22.10 -15.78 15.73
CA GLN A 459 -22.83 -16.87 15.07
C GLN A 459 -22.19 -17.36 13.77
N LEU A 460 -21.04 -16.84 13.36
CA LEU A 460 -20.34 -17.23 12.14
C LEU A 460 -19.60 -18.56 12.30
N LYS A 461 -20.36 -19.63 12.56
CA LYS A 461 -19.89 -20.98 12.91
C LYS A 461 -19.21 -21.74 11.76
N LYS A 462 -18.95 -21.13 10.61
CA LYS A 462 -18.14 -21.72 9.54
C LYS A 462 -16.73 -21.13 9.48
N LEU A 463 -16.43 -20.13 10.31
CA LEU A 463 -15.10 -19.54 10.36
C LEU A 463 -14.07 -20.59 10.76
N THR A 464 -12.99 -20.63 9.99
CA THR A 464 -11.73 -21.33 10.28
C THR A 464 -10.61 -20.35 10.58
N PHE A 465 -10.76 -19.09 10.17
CA PHE A 465 -9.81 -18.01 10.42
C PHE A 465 -10.54 -16.70 10.72
N LEU A 466 -10.18 -16.06 11.84
CA LEU A 466 -10.65 -14.74 12.24
C LEU A 466 -9.47 -13.89 12.73
N SER A 467 -9.18 -12.81 12.02
CA SER A 467 -8.23 -11.78 12.49
C SER A 467 -8.97 -10.51 12.89
N LEU A 468 -8.68 -10.04 14.10
CA LEU A 468 -9.18 -8.81 14.71
C LEU A 468 -8.03 -8.00 15.31
N VAL A 469 -6.80 -8.25 14.83
CA VAL A 469 -5.59 -7.56 15.31
C VAL A 469 -5.76 -6.05 15.18
N ALA A 470 -5.23 -5.28 16.12
CA ALA A 470 -5.22 -3.81 16.06
C ALA A 470 -6.62 -3.14 15.92
N ASN A 471 -7.58 -3.57 16.75
CA ASN A 471 -8.89 -2.94 16.90
C ASN A 471 -9.05 -2.30 18.30
N GLU A 472 -10.27 -2.02 18.75
CA GLU A 472 -10.60 -1.41 20.05
C GLU A 472 -11.36 -2.39 20.97
N ILE A 473 -11.06 -3.69 20.85
CA ILE A 473 -11.84 -4.77 21.50
C ILE A 473 -11.54 -4.85 23.00
N ARG A 474 -12.62 -4.83 23.77
CA ARG A 474 -12.61 -4.90 25.24
C ARG A 474 -13.16 -6.20 25.81
N ASP A 475 -13.87 -6.97 24.99
CA ASP A 475 -14.57 -8.20 25.41
C ASP A 475 -14.48 -9.26 24.32
N VAL A 476 -13.94 -10.41 24.69
CA VAL A 476 -13.69 -11.55 23.81
C VAL A 476 -14.72 -12.68 23.95
N ARG A 477 -15.64 -12.59 24.92
CA ARG A 477 -16.68 -13.60 25.15
C ARG A 477 -17.48 -13.97 23.90
N PRO A 478 -17.85 -13.03 23.01
CA PRO A 478 -18.64 -13.36 21.82
C PRO A 478 -17.98 -14.36 20.87
N VAL A 479 -16.66 -14.52 20.92
CA VAL A 479 -15.91 -15.37 19.98
C VAL A 479 -15.28 -16.61 20.63
N ILE A 480 -15.54 -16.87 21.91
CA ILE A 480 -15.02 -18.05 22.63
C ILE A 480 -15.49 -19.36 22.00
N GLU A 481 -16.77 -19.47 21.63
CA GLU A 481 -17.28 -20.69 21.00
C GLU A 481 -16.69 -20.91 19.60
N LEU A 482 -16.36 -19.84 18.88
CA LEU A 482 -15.73 -19.92 17.56
C LEU A 482 -14.29 -20.46 17.65
N SER A 483 -13.59 -20.22 18.76
CA SER A 483 -12.20 -20.65 18.95
C SER A 483 -12.02 -22.17 19.00
N LYS A 484 -13.12 -22.92 19.17
CA LYS A 484 -13.10 -24.39 19.14
C LYS A 484 -12.75 -24.96 17.76
N GLN A 485 -12.90 -24.16 16.71
CA GLN A 485 -12.68 -24.58 15.32
C GLN A 485 -11.89 -23.56 14.48
N ALA A 486 -11.89 -22.28 14.88
CA ALA A 486 -11.21 -21.21 14.16
C ALA A 486 -9.90 -20.85 14.84
N TYR A 487 -8.89 -20.54 14.03
CA TYR A 487 -7.77 -19.72 14.50
C TYR A 487 -8.26 -18.28 14.70
N ILE A 488 -8.12 -17.75 15.91
CA ILE A 488 -8.59 -16.41 16.28
C ILE A 488 -7.42 -15.58 16.82
N ASN A 489 -7.16 -14.43 16.20
CA ASN A 489 -6.14 -13.48 16.63
C ASN A 489 -6.76 -12.11 16.98
N ILE A 490 -6.62 -11.69 18.24
CA ILE A 490 -7.17 -10.43 18.80
C ILE A 490 -6.03 -9.64 19.49
N GLN A 491 -4.82 -9.69 18.93
CA GLN A 491 -3.67 -8.99 19.50
C GLN A 491 -3.66 -7.49 19.19
N ASN A 492 -2.85 -6.75 19.95
CA ASN A 492 -2.51 -5.35 19.70
C ASN A 492 -3.70 -4.39 19.70
N GLN A 493 -4.72 -4.66 20.53
CA GLN A 493 -5.85 -3.76 20.68
C GLN A 493 -5.40 -2.40 21.24
N LYS A 494 -6.08 -1.33 20.86
CA LYS A 494 -5.88 0.01 21.40
C LYS A 494 -7.21 0.57 21.89
N VAL A 495 -7.29 0.76 23.19
CA VAL A 495 -8.52 1.17 23.86
C VAL A 495 -8.33 2.58 24.41
N PHE A 496 -9.22 3.50 24.01
CA PHE A 496 -9.21 4.88 24.49
C PHE A 496 -10.31 5.06 25.55
N LEU A 497 -9.94 5.59 26.71
CA LEU A 497 -10.87 5.94 27.78
C LEU A 497 -11.12 7.44 27.79
N GLU A 498 -12.31 7.83 28.25
CA GLU A 498 -12.68 9.23 28.47
C GLU A 498 -11.82 9.86 29.56
N ASP A 499 -11.59 11.17 29.51
CA ASP A 499 -10.83 11.93 30.49
C ASP A 499 -11.25 11.63 31.94
N VAL A 500 -10.27 11.50 32.82
CA VAL A 500 -10.50 11.25 34.25
C VAL A 500 -9.78 12.28 35.11
N GLU A 501 -10.39 12.66 36.23
CA GLU A 501 -9.73 13.50 37.22
C GLU A 501 -8.57 12.75 37.92
N VAL A 502 -7.51 13.50 38.26
CA VAL A 502 -6.45 12.98 39.12
C VAL A 502 -7.03 12.43 40.43
N HIS A 503 -6.49 11.32 40.90
CA HIS A 503 -6.94 10.54 42.07
C HIS A 503 -8.30 9.85 41.97
N LYS A 504 -9.01 9.97 40.84
CA LYS A 504 -10.27 9.27 40.64
C LYS A 504 -10.02 7.81 40.23
N GLU A 505 -10.84 6.93 40.78
CA GLU A 505 -10.81 5.49 40.49
C GLU A 505 -11.44 5.20 39.12
N VAL A 506 -10.75 4.38 38.32
CA VAL A 506 -11.21 3.90 37.01
C VAL A 506 -11.22 2.38 37.02
N LYS A 507 -12.38 1.77 36.77
CA LYS A 507 -12.46 0.32 36.57
C LYS A 507 -11.81 -0.06 35.24
N VAL A 508 -10.95 -1.08 35.25
CA VAL A 508 -10.34 -1.64 34.05
C VAL A 508 -11.45 -2.19 33.15
N PRO A 509 -11.67 -1.65 31.94
CA PRO A 509 -12.78 -2.05 31.08
C PRO A 509 -12.32 -3.11 30.08
N ILE A 510 -11.59 -4.11 30.55
CA ILE A 510 -11.04 -5.22 29.76
C ILE A 510 -11.57 -6.50 30.37
N TYR A 511 -12.29 -7.29 29.59
CA TYR A 511 -12.98 -8.50 30.04
C TYR A 511 -12.33 -9.73 29.42
N GLU A 512 -11.99 -10.68 30.28
CA GLU A 512 -11.41 -11.96 29.89
C GLU A 512 -12.50 -12.93 29.39
N LYS A 513 -12.10 -14.15 29.01
CA LYS A 513 -13.01 -15.17 28.48
C LYS A 513 -14.15 -15.60 29.42
N ASP A 514 -13.98 -15.42 30.73
CA ASP A 514 -14.99 -15.71 31.75
C ASP A 514 -15.90 -14.51 32.06
N GLY A 515 -15.59 -13.34 31.50
CA GLY A 515 -16.29 -12.08 31.76
C GLY A 515 -15.82 -11.34 33.00
N GLU A 516 -14.80 -11.84 33.70
CA GLU A 516 -14.16 -11.12 34.78
C GLU A 516 -13.24 -10.03 34.22
N ILE A 517 -12.99 -9.00 35.05
CA ILE A 517 -12.05 -7.94 34.70
C ILE A 517 -10.64 -8.52 34.61
N SER A 518 -9.91 -8.18 33.54
CA SER A 518 -8.52 -8.60 33.35
C SER A 518 -7.65 -8.18 34.52
N THR A 519 -7.03 -9.18 35.15
CA THR A 519 -6.01 -8.98 36.18
C THR A 519 -4.59 -8.91 35.62
N LYS A 520 -4.41 -9.27 34.33
CA LYS A 520 -3.12 -9.32 33.63
C LYS A 520 -2.72 -7.94 33.08
N ILE A 521 -2.64 -6.95 33.97
CA ILE A 521 -2.34 -5.55 33.62
C ILE A 521 -0.88 -5.20 33.95
N ARG A 522 -0.27 -4.38 33.09
CA ARG A 522 1.04 -3.78 33.32
C ARG A 522 0.97 -2.27 33.10
N LEU A 523 1.15 -1.48 34.16
CA LEU A 523 1.26 -0.03 34.06
C LEU A 523 2.53 0.35 33.28
N LYS A 524 2.39 1.26 32.30
CA LYS A 524 3.50 1.79 31.49
C LYS A 524 3.82 3.22 31.85
N SER A 525 2.81 4.02 32.17
CA SER A 525 2.99 5.37 32.70
C SER A 525 3.23 5.35 34.21
N ASP A 526 3.87 6.42 34.68
CA ASP A 526 4.10 6.69 36.09
C ASP A 526 2.82 7.15 36.82
N GLY A 527 2.88 7.15 38.15
CA GLY A 527 1.81 7.69 38.99
C GLY A 527 0.53 6.85 39.08
N GLY A 528 0.51 5.67 38.47
CA GLY A 528 -0.61 4.74 38.53
C GLY A 528 -0.51 3.76 39.70
N THR A 529 -1.64 3.49 40.34
CA THR A 529 -1.82 2.37 41.27
C THR A 529 -2.91 1.46 40.74
N TYR A 530 -2.66 0.14 40.72
CA TYR A 530 -3.64 -0.87 40.30
C TYR A 530 -3.98 -1.79 41.49
N ASN A 531 -5.26 -1.89 41.83
CA ASN A 531 -5.76 -2.76 42.89
C ASN A 531 -7.14 -3.32 42.51
N ASN A 532 -7.30 -4.65 42.55
CA ASN A 532 -8.59 -5.34 42.34
C ASN A 532 -9.41 -4.84 41.14
N GLY A 533 -8.80 -4.73 39.95
CA GLY A 533 -9.51 -4.29 38.74
C GLY A 533 -9.73 -2.78 38.65
N VAL A 534 -9.17 -1.99 39.57
CA VAL A 534 -9.29 -0.53 39.60
C VAL A 534 -7.92 0.12 39.46
N ILE A 535 -7.83 1.16 38.64
CA ILE A 535 -6.66 2.00 38.46
C ILE A 535 -6.95 3.41 38.99
N THR A 536 -5.96 4.00 39.69
CA THR A 536 -5.97 5.41 40.09
C THR A 536 -4.68 6.06 39.66
N TRP A 537 -4.75 7.26 39.07
CA TRP A 537 -3.58 8.04 38.63
C TRP A 537 -3.39 9.27 39.51
N ASN A 538 -2.15 9.54 39.95
CA ASN A 538 -1.82 10.71 40.78
C ASN A 538 -1.02 11.81 40.02
N THR A 539 -0.79 11.61 38.72
CA THR A 539 -0.13 12.58 37.84
C THR A 539 -0.99 12.84 36.61
N LEU A 540 -0.90 14.06 36.09
CA LEU A 540 -1.65 14.52 34.92
C LEU A 540 -1.11 13.96 33.60
N GLY A 541 -1.89 14.16 32.54
CA GLY A 541 -1.55 13.87 31.16
C GLY A 541 -1.95 12.47 30.71
N GLU A 542 -1.47 12.07 29.54
CA GLU A 542 -1.75 10.76 28.97
C GLU A 542 -1.08 9.64 29.78
N LYS A 543 -1.90 8.67 30.18
CA LYS A 543 -1.50 7.49 30.93
C LYS A 543 -1.81 6.23 30.14
N VAL A 544 -0.88 5.28 30.24
CA VAL A 544 -0.87 4.07 29.44
C VAL A 544 -0.67 2.85 30.33
N TYR A 545 -1.46 1.81 30.06
CA TYR A 545 -1.23 0.48 30.60
C TYR A 545 -1.48 -0.60 29.53
N GLU A 546 -0.84 -1.75 29.68
CA GLU A 546 -0.96 -2.91 28.78
C GLU A 546 -1.79 -4.02 29.46
N PHE A 547 -2.47 -4.83 28.66
CA PHE A 547 -3.17 -6.04 29.11
C PHE A 547 -2.77 -7.27 28.27
N GLY A 548 -3.02 -8.48 28.79
CA GLY A 548 -2.79 -9.73 28.06
C GLY A 548 -1.32 -10.08 27.88
N VAL A 549 -0.46 -9.74 28.84
CA VAL A 549 0.99 -9.92 28.70
C VAL A 549 1.41 -11.39 28.46
N LYS A 550 2.10 -11.62 27.34
CA LYS A 550 2.93 -12.78 26.94
C LYS A 550 2.28 -14.15 26.67
N ASP A 551 1.06 -14.46 27.09
CA ASP A 551 0.46 -15.80 26.88
C ASP A 551 -0.98 -15.76 26.34
N PRO A 552 -1.34 -16.63 25.36
CA PRO A 552 -2.73 -16.81 24.95
C PRO A 552 -3.55 -17.50 26.04
N PHE A 553 -4.87 -17.51 25.89
CA PHE A 553 -5.73 -18.37 26.69
C PHE A 553 -5.47 -19.84 26.34
N ALA A 554 -4.93 -20.60 27.29
CA ALA A 554 -4.47 -21.97 27.06
C ALA A 554 -5.54 -22.93 26.52
N ASP A 555 -6.80 -22.72 26.88
CA ASP A 555 -7.95 -23.56 26.49
C ASP A 555 -8.61 -23.16 25.17
N THR A 556 -8.44 -21.91 24.74
CA THR A 556 -9.08 -21.38 23.52
C THR A 556 -8.08 -21.07 22.40
N GLY A 557 -6.79 -20.94 22.71
CA GLY A 557 -5.76 -20.51 21.77
C GLY A 557 -5.87 -19.04 21.34
N ILE A 558 -6.82 -18.28 21.90
CA ILE A 558 -7.01 -16.86 21.57
C ILE A 558 -5.85 -16.06 22.13
N PHE A 559 -5.21 -15.29 21.25
CA PHE A 559 -4.25 -14.26 21.64
C PHE A 559 -5.01 -12.94 21.82
N TYR A 560 -5.13 -12.47 23.06
CA TYR A 560 -5.81 -11.23 23.40
C TYR A 560 -4.86 -10.30 24.16
N THR A 561 -4.40 -9.25 23.50
CA THR A 561 -3.42 -8.31 24.05
C THR A 561 -3.74 -6.90 23.59
N GLY A 562 -3.28 -5.90 24.34
CA GLY A 562 -3.44 -4.53 23.91
C GLY A 562 -2.95 -3.51 24.90
N THR A 563 -3.24 -2.26 24.56
CA THR A 563 -2.86 -1.07 25.30
C THR A 563 -4.12 -0.24 25.55
N VAL A 564 -4.22 0.29 26.76
CA VAL A 564 -5.26 1.24 27.14
C VAL A 564 -4.64 2.60 27.39
N ILE A 565 -5.25 3.62 26.82
CA ILE A 565 -4.82 5.02 26.88
C ILE A 565 -5.91 5.81 27.62
N GLN A 566 -5.50 6.51 28.67
CA GLN A 566 -6.35 7.28 29.57
C GLN A 566 -5.74 8.66 29.76
N ASN A 567 -6.44 9.73 29.43
CA ASN A 567 -5.98 11.09 29.73
C ASN A 567 -6.44 11.51 31.13
N VAL A 568 -5.52 12.10 31.92
CA VAL A 568 -5.77 12.50 33.32
C VAL A 568 -5.67 14.02 33.46
N VAL A 569 -6.71 14.63 34.02
CA VAL A 569 -6.86 16.10 34.12
C VAL A 569 -7.10 16.56 35.56
N ASP A 570 -6.88 17.84 35.85
CA ASP A 570 -7.07 18.41 37.21
C ASP A 570 -8.56 18.53 37.59
N LYS A 571 -9.42 18.87 36.62
CA LYS A 571 -10.88 18.94 36.73
C LYS A 571 -11.49 18.58 35.39
N VAL A 572 -12.48 17.69 35.37
CA VAL A 572 -13.27 17.45 34.16
C VAL A 572 -14.27 18.61 34.06
N SER A 573 -14.15 19.46 33.03
CA SER A 573 -15.14 20.52 32.80
C SER A 573 -16.49 19.87 32.48
N GLY A 574 -17.39 19.84 33.46
CA GLY A 574 -18.73 19.31 33.27
C GLY A 574 -19.47 20.08 32.17
N GLU A 575 -20.17 19.35 31.30
CA GLU A 575 -21.24 19.90 30.50
C GLU A 575 -22.17 20.69 31.41
N VAL A 576 -22.24 22.01 31.20
CA VAL A 576 -23.30 22.83 31.74
C VAL A 576 -24.57 22.42 31.02
N THR A 577 -25.33 21.51 31.63
CA THR A 577 -26.76 21.40 31.34
C THR A 577 -27.40 22.68 31.86
N ASP A 578 -27.71 23.59 30.94
CA ASP A 578 -28.47 24.80 31.17
C ASP A 578 -29.88 24.41 31.69
N PRO A 579 -30.26 24.74 32.95
CA PRO A 579 -31.62 24.54 33.40
C PRO A 579 -32.47 25.70 32.86
N LYS A 580 -33.00 25.55 31.65
CA LYS A 580 -34.27 26.21 31.28
C LYS A 580 -35.37 25.43 32.00
N GLY A 581 -36.24 25.97 32.85
CA GLY A 581 -36.64 27.33 33.15
C GLY A 581 -38.08 27.18 33.65
N GLU A 582 -38.36 27.69 34.85
CA GLU A 582 -39.75 27.81 35.37
C GLU A 582 -40.58 28.78 34.52
#